data_AF-A0A2H3BR88-F1
#
_entry.id   AF-A0A2H3BR88-F1
#
_cell.length_a   1.000
_cell.length_b   1.000
_cell.length_c   1.000
_cell.angle_alpha   90.00
_cell.angle_beta   90.00
_cell.angle_gamma   90.00
#
_symmetry.space_group_name_H-M   'P 1'
#
loop_
_entity.id
_entity.type
_entity.pdbx_description
1 polymer ?
#
loop_
_entity_poly.entity_id
_entity_poly.type
_entity_poly.pdbx_seq_one_letter_code
_entity_poly.pdbx_strand_id
1 'polypeptide(L)'
;MARGIFEDTEGFRTARMMLQVLYALLLQSLSSEHPGAIIESSSHFGTNEALMWRDHEFHVLPNPDDPHSPIILIRIKIHLLKGYRKNNATYKEFLLMPETHSRALCPVSLIVAMAIEDNIFPHIKTANDIFHPKNPPTDHHILSMYPEAANTPALRSEIFDGGA
;
A
#
# COMPACT_ATOMS: atom_id res chain seq x y z
N MET A 1 16.87 -14.99 -13.40
CA MET A 1 15.85 -15.25 -12.38
C MET A 1 14.81 -14.13 -12.32
N ALA A 2 15.18 -12.84 -12.18
CA ALA A 2 14.23 -11.72 -12.18
C ALA A 2 13.38 -11.59 -13.46
N ARG A 3 13.98 -11.77 -14.65
CA ARG A 3 13.29 -11.66 -15.95
C ARG A 3 12.13 -12.67 -16.11
N GLY A 4 12.29 -13.88 -15.58
CA GLY A 4 11.27 -14.93 -15.69
C GLY A 4 10.00 -14.65 -14.89
N ILE A 5 10.06 -13.78 -13.87
CA ILE A 5 8.85 -13.35 -13.12
C ILE A 5 8.05 -12.35 -13.96
N PHE A 6 8.72 -11.47 -14.72
CA PHE A 6 8.07 -10.52 -15.62
C PHE A 6 7.56 -11.15 -16.92
N GLU A 7 8.07 -12.34 -17.27
CA GLU A 7 7.63 -13.13 -18.43
C GLU A 7 6.62 -14.22 -18.02
N ASP A 8 6.33 -14.38 -16.72
CA ASP A 8 5.33 -15.31 -16.22
C ASP A 8 3.94 -14.80 -16.57
N THR A 9 3.25 -15.54 -17.43
CA THR A 9 1.88 -15.24 -17.88
C THR A 9 0.85 -16.15 -17.20
N GLU A 10 1.29 -17.16 -16.45
CA GLU A 10 0.39 -18.11 -15.79
C GLU A 10 0.07 -17.66 -14.36
N GLY A 11 1.10 -17.31 -13.59
CA GLY A 11 1.00 -16.89 -12.20
C GLY A 11 0.77 -15.39 -12.03
N PHE A 12 1.75 -14.58 -12.44
CA PHE A 12 1.73 -13.12 -12.29
C PHE A 12 1.29 -12.39 -13.56
N ARG A 13 -0.03 -12.29 -13.77
CA ARG A 13 -0.59 -11.80 -15.04
C ARG A 13 -0.49 -10.29 -15.23
N THR A 14 -0.43 -9.53 -14.14
CA THR A 14 -0.39 -8.07 -14.16
C THR A 14 0.80 -7.57 -13.34
N ALA A 15 1.30 -6.38 -13.70
CA ALA A 15 2.33 -5.70 -12.91
C ALA A 15 1.85 -5.46 -11.47
N ARG A 16 0.55 -5.23 -11.28
CA ARG A 16 -0.07 -5.02 -9.98
C ARG A 16 0.02 -6.25 -9.08
N MET A 17 -0.26 -7.46 -9.58
CA MET A 17 -0.11 -8.70 -8.81
C MET A 17 1.33 -8.86 -8.29
N MET A 18 2.33 -8.47 -9.10
CA MET A 18 3.73 -8.48 -8.68
C MET A 18 3.99 -7.47 -7.55
N LEU A 19 3.49 -6.24 -7.70
CA LEU A 19 3.62 -5.20 -6.66
C LEU A 19 2.96 -5.63 -5.35
N GLN A 20 1.78 -6.24 -5.43
CA GLN A 20 1.04 -6.75 -4.27
C GLN A 20 1.85 -7.80 -3.51
N VAL A 21 2.44 -8.79 -4.19
CA VAL A 21 3.25 -9.82 -3.53
C VAL A 21 4.52 -9.26 -2.93
N LEU A 22 5.23 -8.38 -3.65
CA LEU A 22 6.42 -7.72 -3.13
C LEU A 22 6.11 -6.89 -1.88
N TYR A 23 5.04 -6.09 -1.94
CA TYR A 23 4.60 -5.29 -0.80
C TYR A 23 4.17 -6.18 0.37
N ALA A 24 3.40 -7.24 0.15
CA ALA A 24 2.97 -8.15 1.22
C ALA A 24 4.16 -8.78 1.96
N LEU A 25 5.18 -9.23 1.23
CA LEU A 25 6.40 -9.80 1.80
C LEU A 25 7.20 -8.76 2.60
N LEU A 26 7.36 -7.55 2.06
CA LEU A 26 8.03 -6.45 2.76
C LEU A 26 7.27 -6.03 4.01
N LEU A 27 5.94 -5.92 3.91
CA LEU A 27 5.09 -5.54 5.03
C LEU A 27 5.16 -6.57 6.14
N GLN A 28 5.12 -7.86 5.79
CA GLN A 28 5.28 -8.95 6.74
C GLN A 28 6.65 -8.90 7.43
N SER A 29 7.72 -8.67 6.66
CA SER A 29 9.08 -8.54 7.19
C SER A 29 9.24 -7.36 8.14
N LEU A 30 8.66 -6.20 7.81
CA LEU A 30 8.79 -4.98 8.60
C LEU A 30 7.88 -4.98 9.83
N SER A 31 6.63 -5.43 9.67
CA SER A 31 5.67 -5.49 10.77
C SER A 31 5.92 -6.66 11.72
N SER A 32 6.65 -7.70 11.31
CA SER A 32 6.76 -8.97 12.05
C SER A 32 5.41 -9.61 12.36
N GLU A 33 4.36 -9.25 11.61
CA GLU A 33 3.03 -9.84 11.75
C GLU A 33 2.86 -11.06 10.86
N HIS A 34 1.89 -11.90 11.20
CA HIS A 34 1.56 -13.08 10.42
C HIS A 34 0.84 -12.67 9.13
N PRO A 35 0.98 -13.41 8.01
CA PRO A 35 0.30 -13.09 6.76
C PRO A 35 -1.21 -12.88 6.92
N GLY A 36 -1.87 -13.69 7.74
CA GLY A 36 -3.31 -13.59 7.98
C GLY A 36 -3.78 -12.27 8.60
N ALA A 37 -2.89 -11.46 9.18
CA ALA A 37 -3.22 -10.13 9.68
C ALA A 37 -3.18 -9.05 8.58
N ILE A 38 -2.52 -9.36 7.46
CA ILE A 38 -2.29 -8.46 6.33
C ILE A 38 -3.21 -8.82 5.16
N ILE A 39 -3.23 -10.10 4.80
CA ILE A 39 -4.07 -10.69 3.76
C ILE A 39 -5.12 -11.60 4.37
N GLU A 40 -6.21 -11.85 3.63
CA GLU A 40 -7.24 -12.77 4.06
C GLU A 40 -6.66 -14.18 4.26
N SER A 41 -6.84 -14.71 5.47
CA SER A 41 -6.42 -16.07 5.81
C SER A 41 -7.45 -17.09 5.34
N SER A 42 -7.03 -18.32 5.03
CA SER A 42 -7.94 -19.43 4.68
C SER A 42 -9.02 -19.72 5.73
N SER A 43 -8.74 -19.49 7.03
CA SER A 43 -9.74 -19.67 8.10
C SER A 43 -10.82 -18.58 8.14
N HIS A 44 -10.64 -17.51 7.36
CA HIS A 44 -11.58 -16.38 7.24
C HIS A 44 -11.88 -16.13 5.76
N PHE A 45 -11.89 -17.18 4.94
CA PHE A 45 -12.10 -17.05 3.50
C PHE A 45 -13.48 -16.42 3.17
N GLY A 46 -13.48 -15.41 2.31
CA GLY A 46 -14.68 -14.71 1.87
C GLY A 46 -15.26 -13.72 2.88
N THR A 47 -14.57 -13.43 3.98
CA THR A 47 -15.00 -12.39 4.94
C THR A 47 -14.44 -11.01 4.61
N ASN A 48 -13.47 -10.92 3.69
CA ASN A 48 -12.69 -9.74 3.39
C ASN A 48 -11.98 -9.17 4.63
N GLU A 49 -11.71 -10.01 5.64
CA GLU A 49 -10.87 -9.66 6.78
C GLU A 49 -9.40 -9.61 6.33
N ALA A 50 -9.03 -8.49 5.75
CA ALA A 50 -7.69 -8.14 5.31
C ALA A 50 -7.40 -6.66 5.60
N LEU A 51 -6.16 -6.24 5.36
CA LEU A 51 -5.76 -4.84 5.48
C LEU A 51 -6.48 -4.00 4.42
N MET A 52 -7.29 -3.04 4.87
CA MET A 52 -8.11 -2.19 4.02
C MET A 52 -7.37 -0.90 3.68
N TRP A 53 -7.84 -0.22 2.64
CA TRP A 53 -7.31 1.09 2.26
C TRP A 53 -7.44 2.15 3.37
N ARG A 54 -8.53 2.12 4.14
CA ARG A 54 -8.74 3.00 5.31
C ARG A 54 -7.69 2.83 6.42
N ASP A 55 -7.02 1.68 6.44
CA ASP A 55 -6.01 1.37 7.45
C ASP A 55 -4.64 2.00 7.09
N HIS A 56 -4.51 2.58 5.89
CA HIS A 56 -3.33 3.28 5.40
C HIS A 56 -3.58 4.79 5.41
N GLU A 57 -2.81 5.53 6.20
CA GLU A 57 -2.80 6.99 6.22
C GLU A 57 -1.55 7.49 5.48
N PHE A 58 -1.73 8.26 4.41
CA PHE A 58 -0.64 8.80 3.59
C PHE A 58 -0.32 10.22 4.03
N HIS A 59 0.80 10.39 4.73
CA HIS A 59 1.30 11.67 5.21
C HIS A 59 2.30 12.25 4.21
N VAL A 60 2.09 13.51 3.84
CA VAL A 60 3.00 14.27 2.98
C VAL A 60 3.57 15.41 3.80
N LEU A 61 4.90 15.40 3.97
CA LEU A 61 5.63 16.39 4.75
C LEU A 61 6.49 17.26 3.83
N PRO A 62 6.61 18.56 4.12
CA PRO A 62 7.57 19.43 3.45
C PRO A 62 8.98 18.90 3.71
N ASN A 63 9.79 18.83 2.67
CA ASN A 63 11.20 18.50 2.79
C ASN A 63 12.01 19.81 2.93
N PRO A 64 12.76 20.00 4.03
CA PRO A 64 13.54 21.21 4.23
C PRO A 64 14.72 21.35 3.25
N ASP A 65 15.25 20.24 2.73
CA ASP A 65 16.41 20.24 1.84
C ASP A 65 16.03 20.50 0.38
N ASP A 66 14.90 19.93 -0.07
CA ASP A 66 14.37 20.13 -1.42
C ASP A 66 12.83 20.24 -1.40
N PRO A 67 12.28 21.46 -1.55
CA PRO A 67 10.84 21.67 -1.55
C PRO A 67 10.08 20.87 -2.62
N HIS A 68 10.72 20.55 -3.76
CA HIS A 68 10.07 19.83 -4.85
C HIS A 68 10.02 18.32 -4.66
N SER A 69 10.70 17.77 -3.64
CA SER A 69 10.66 16.34 -3.30
C SER A 69 10.18 16.14 -1.84
N PRO A 70 8.85 16.17 -1.60
CA PRO A 70 8.32 16.01 -0.26
C PRO A 70 8.60 14.62 0.32
N ILE A 71 8.66 14.55 1.65
CA ILE A 71 8.83 13.30 2.37
C ILE A 71 7.45 12.65 2.55
N ILE A 72 7.29 11.43 2.04
CA ILE A 72 6.03 10.69 2.13
C ILE A 72 6.18 9.60 3.17
N LEU A 73 5.35 9.64 4.20
CA LEU A 73 5.28 8.64 5.25
C LEU A 73 3.93 7.95 5.19
N ILE A 74 3.90 6.63 5.39
CA ILE A 74 2.64 5.89 5.39
C ILE A 74 2.48 5.21 6.72
N ARG A 75 1.47 5.65 7.46
CA ARG A 75 1.10 5.05 8.73
C ARG A 75 0.09 3.95 8.47
N ILE A 76 0.33 2.77 9.02
CA ILE A 76 -0.51 1.59 8.80
C ILE A 76 -0.97 1.05 10.13
N LYS A 77 -2.29 0.80 10.24
CA LYS A 77 -2.93 0.23 11.41
C LYS A 77 -3.41 -1.19 11.13
N ILE A 78 -2.79 -2.17 11.76
CA ILE A 78 -3.20 -3.57 11.66
C ILE A 78 -4.11 -3.89 12.84
N HIS A 79 -5.39 -4.12 12.54
CA HIS A 79 -6.41 -4.50 13.53
C HIS A 79 -6.60 -6.02 13.62
N LEU A 80 -6.20 -6.79 12.60
CA LEU A 80 -6.49 -8.23 12.48
C LEU A 80 -5.44 -9.11 13.17
N LEU A 81 -5.11 -8.77 14.41
CA LEU A 81 -4.09 -9.46 15.19
C LEU A 81 -4.57 -10.85 15.66
N LYS A 82 -3.64 -11.82 15.66
CA LYS A 82 -3.93 -13.20 16.12
C LYS A 82 -4.39 -13.19 17.58
N GLY A 83 -5.56 -13.78 17.85
CA GLY A 83 -6.15 -13.84 19.19
C GLY A 83 -6.94 -12.58 19.61
N TYR A 84 -6.80 -11.46 18.88
CA TYR A 84 -7.45 -10.18 19.22
C TYR A 84 -8.36 -9.63 18.12
N ARG A 85 -8.68 -10.41 17.07
CA ARG A 85 -9.49 -9.95 15.92
C ARG A 85 -10.84 -9.31 16.27
N LYS A 86 -11.49 -9.78 17.34
CA LYS A 86 -12.80 -9.25 17.79
C LYS A 86 -12.67 -7.99 18.66
N ASN A 87 -11.44 -7.59 19.00
CA ASN A 87 -11.17 -6.46 19.85
C ASN A 87 -10.71 -5.26 19.03
N ASN A 88 -11.63 -4.34 18.75
CA ASN A 88 -11.34 -3.13 17.98
C ASN A 88 -10.37 -2.17 18.68
N ALA A 89 -10.15 -2.32 19.99
CA ALA A 89 -9.22 -1.48 20.74
C ALA A 89 -7.75 -1.90 20.60
N THR A 90 -7.48 -3.14 20.17
CA THR A 90 -6.11 -3.65 20.02
C THR A 90 -5.70 -3.57 18.56
N TYR A 91 -4.67 -2.78 18.29
CA TYR A 91 -4.09 -2.65 16.97
C TYR A 91 -2.58 -2.49 17.09
N LYS A 92 -1.89 -2.86 16.02
CA LYS A 92 -0.47 -2.57 15.86
C LYS A 92 -0.32 -1.47 14.83
N GLU A 93 0.45 -0.47 15.17
CA GLU A 93 0.73 0.65 14.29
C GLU A 93 2.20 0.65 13.92
N PHE A 94 2.48 0.91 12.66
CA PHE A 94 3.84 1.11 12.18
C PHE A 94 3.87 2.15 11.07
N LEU A 95 5.04 2.74 10.90
CA LEU A 95 5.29 3.80 9.94
C LEU A 95 6.24 3.27 8.86
N LEU A 96 5.79 3.32 7.62
CA LEU A 96 6.64 3.12 6.46
C LEU A 96 7.32 4.43 6.11
N MET A 97 8.64 4.37 6.07
CA MET A 97 9.50 5.45 5.59
C MET A 97 9.96 5.14 4.17
N PRO A 98 10.21 6.17 3.35
CA PRO A 98 10.73 5.96 2.01
C PRO A 98 12.16 5.43 2.09
N GLU A 99 12.42 4.32 1.41
CA GLU A 99 13.76 3.75 1.29
C GLU A 99 14.55 4.51 0.22
N THR A 100 15.72 5.03 0.58
CA THR A 100 16.51 5.92 -0.28
C THR A 100 17.50 5.17 -1.17
N HIS A 101 17.91 3.96 -0.79
CA HIS A 101 18.95 3.22 -1.51
C HIS A 101 18.42 2.41 -2.70
N SER A 102 17.22 1.82 -2.58
CA SER A 102 16.61 1.01 -3.64
C SER A 102 15.13 1.30 -3.79
N ARG A 103 14.77 2.01 -4.86
CA ARG A 103 13.37 2.35 -5.16
C ARG A 103 12.50 1.12 -5.41
N ALA A 104 13.08 0.03 -5.93
CA ALA A 104 12.37 -1.22 -6.19
C ALA A 104 11.97 -1.96 -4.89
N LEU A 105 12.66 -1.69 -3.79
CA LEU A 105 12.38 -2.26 -2.47
C LEU A 105 11.70 -1.25 -1.53
N CYS A 106 11.42 -0.04 -2.00
CA CYS A 106 10.79 0.99 -1.20
C CYS A 106 9.30 0.65 -0.97
N PRO A 107 8.88 0.31 0.25
CA PRO A 107 7.50 -0.09 0.50
C PRO A 107 6.52 1.06 0.24
N VAL A 108 6.95 2.31 0.45
CA VAL A 108 6.17 3.52 0.13
C VAL A 108 5.88 3.63 -1.36
N SER A 109 6.89 3.42 -2.22
CA SER A 109 6.71 3.47 -3.68
C SER A 109 5.75 2.38 -4.16
N LEU A 110 5.85 1.17 -3.61
CA LEU A 110 5.01 0.03 -3.99
C LEU A 110 3.53 0.29 -3.66
N ILE A 111 3.22 0.72 -2.43
CA ILE A 111 1.84 0.98 -2.02
C ILE A 111 1.25 2.22 -2.69
N VAL A 112 2.06 3.26 -2.95
CA VAL A 112 1.62 4.43 -3.71
C VAL A 112 1.26 4.05 -5.15
N ALA A 113 2.07 3.21 -5.80
CA ALA A 113 1.78 2.72 -7.14
C ALA A 113 0.43 1.97 -7.19
N MET A 114 0.21 1.06 -6.24
CA MET A 114 -1.06 0.32 -6.12
C MET A 114 -2.25 1.24 -5.81
N ALA A 115 -2.05 2.27 -4.99
CA ALA A 115 -3.06 3.25 -4.63
C ALA A 115 -3.51 4.12 -5.82
N ILE A 116 -2.56 4.50 -6.68
CA ILE A 116 -2.82 5.26 -7.90
C ILE A 116 -3.59 4.39 -8.91
N GLU A 117 -3.17 3.14 -9.08
CA GLU A 117 -3.84 2.19 -9.98
C GLU A 117 -5.29 1.89 -9.53
N ASP A 118 -5.51 1.84 -8.21
CA ASP A 118 -6.85 1.73 -7.62
C ASP A 118 -7.66 3.02 -7.66
N ASN A 119 -7.04 4.13 -8.09
CA ASN A 119 -7.64 5.45 -8.17
C ASN A 119 -8.33 5.86 -6.84
N ILE A 120 -7.67 5.57 -5.71
CA ILE A 120 -8.26 5.80 -4.37
C ILE A 120 -8.27 7.27 -3.94
N PHE A 121 -7.48 8.10 -4.62
CA PHE A 121 -7.33 9.52 -4.31
C PHE A 121 -8.12 10.40 -5.30
N PRO A 122 -8.79 11.46 -4.82
CA PRO A 122 -9.55 12.36 -5.69
C PRO A 122 -8.65 13.26 -6.56
N HIS A 123 -7.55 13.75 -5.99
CA HIS A 123 -6.70 14.78 -6.61
C HIS A 123 -5.34 14.26 -7.10
N ILE A 124 -5.03 12.98 -6.90
CA ILE A 124 -3.77 12.36 -7.30
C ILE A 124 -4.05 11.40 -8.45
N LYS A 125 -3.37 11.58 -9.58
CA LYS A 125 -3.51 10.72 -10.77
C LYS A 125 -2.21 10.04 -11.16
N THR A 126 -1.08 10.62 -10.79
CA THR A 126 0.24 10.13 -11.16
C THR A 126 1.16 10.14 -9.95
N ALA A 127 2.25 9.36 -10.02
CA ALA A 127 3.27 9.35 -8.98
C ALA A 127 3.90 10.74 -8.79
N ASN A 128 4.01 11.53 -9.87
CA ASN A 128 4.54 12.90 -9.80
C ASN A 128 3.65 13.82 -8.97
N ASP A 129 2.33 13.61 -8.94
CA ASP A 129 1.45 14.45 -8.12
C ASP A 129 1.74 14.30 -6.61
N ILE A 130 2.42 13.23 -6.20
CA ILE A 130 2.86 13.03 -4.80
C ILE A 130 4.36 13.29 -4.64
N PHE A 131 5.21 12.66 -5.46
CA PHE A 131 6.66 12.69 -5.28
C PHE A 131 7.34 13.94 -5.86
N HIS A 132 6.71 14.60 -6.84
CA HIS A 132 7.23 15.81 -7.48
C HIS A 132 6.08 16.79 -7.80
N PRO A 133 5.31 17.23 -6.79
CA PRO A 133 4.12 18.02 -7.01
C PRO A 133 4.48 19.35 -7.67
N LYS A 134 3.63 19.80 -8.60
CA LYS A 134 3.80 21.12 -9.24
C LYS A 134 3.87 22.25 -8.21
N ASN A 135 3.08 22.10 -7.14
CA ASN A 135 3.04 23.00 -6.01
C ASN A 135 3.58 22.25 -4.79
N PRO A 136 4.83 22.52 -4.36
CA PRO A 136 5.39 21.98 -3.13
C PRO A 136 4.47 22.14 -1.92
N PRO A 137 4.36 21.11 -1.06
CA PRO A 137 3.66 21.28 0.20
C PRO A 137 4.47 22.19 1.12
N THR A 138 3.80 23.16 1.73
CA THR A 138 4.39 24.05 2.74
C THR A 138 4.21 23.52 4.15
N ASP A 139 3.23 22.64 4.35
CA ASP A 139 2.85 22.10 5.66
C ASP A 139 2.53 20.61 5.56
N HIS A 140 2.61 19.93 6.71
CA HIS A 140 2.21 18.54 6.82
C HIS A 140 0.71 18.40 6.55
N HIS A 141 0.35 17.49 5.65
CA HIS A 141 -1.04 17.11 5.41
C HIS A 141 -1.18 15.62 5.15
N ILE A 142 -2.41 15.12 5.22
CA ILE A 142 -2.78 13.73 4.97
C ILE A 142 -3.61 13.69 3.69
N LEU A 143 -3.30 12.78 2.77
CA LEU A 143 -4.07 12.63 1.54
C LEU A 143 -5.45 12.05 1.84
N SER A 144 -6.49 12.74 1.37
CA SER A 144 -7.87 12.27 1.47
C SER A 144 -8.12 11.15 0.46
N MET A 145 -8.92 10.17 0.85
CA MET A 145 -9.31 9.04 0.00
C MET A 145 -10.80 9.08 -0.30
N TYR A 146 -11.20 8.48 -1.42
CA TYR A 146 -12.61 8.23 -1.71
C TYR A 146 -13.25 7.30 -0.66
N PRO A 147 -14.42 7.62 -0.11
CA PRO A 147 -15.11 6.78 0.88
C PRO A 147 -15.38 5.36 0.38
N GLU A 148 -15.68 5.20 -0.91
CA GLU A 148 -15.91 3.92 -1.58
C GLU A 148 -14.65 3.05 -1.63
N ALA A 149 -13.47 3.65 -1.79
CA ALA A 149 -12.20 2.93 -1.82
C ALA A 149 -11.77 2.45 -0.43
N ALA A 150 -12.16 3.19 0.62
CA ALA A 150 -11.71 2.98 1.99
C ALA A 150 -11.94 1.55 2.53
N ASN A 151 -13.06 0.92 2.17
CA ASN A 151 -13.41 -0.44 2.63
C ASN A 151 -12.96 -1.56 1.67
N THR A 152 -12.16 -1.22 0.66
CA THR A 152 -11.61 -2.22 -0.27
C THR A 152 -10.29 -2.76 0.28
N PRO A 153 -10.04 -4.09 0.25
CA PRO A 153 -8.75 -4.64 0.63
C PRO A 153 -7.63 -4.11 -0.28
N ALA A 154 -6.55 -3.60 0.31
CA ALA A 154 -5.42 -3.05 -0.44
C ALA A 154 -4.71 -4.15 -1.26
N LEU A 155 -4.63 -5.35 -0.69
CA LEU A 155 -4.03 -6.56 -1.28
C LEU A 155 -5.10 -7.56 -1.71
N ARG A 156 -6.16 -7.07 -2.38
CA ARG A 156 -7.23 -7.92 -2.92
C ARG A 156 -6.73 -8.80 -4.05
N SER A 157 -7.37 -9.96 -4.22
CA SER A 157 -7.20 -10.79 -5.40
C SER A 157 -7.61 -10.02 -6.65
N GLU A 158 -6.73 -10.00 -7.66
CA GLU A 158 -7.05 -9.46 -8.96
C GLU A 158 -7.81 -10.47 -9.81
N ILE A 159 -8.86 -9.98 -10.48
CA ILE A 159 -9.59 -10.72 -11.49
C ILE A 159 -9.06 -10.22 -12.84
N PHE A 160 -8.30 -11.08 -13.52
CA PHE A 160 -7.85 -10.81 -14.88
C PHE A 160 -8.93 -11.25 -15.86
N ASP A 161 -9.70 -10.30 -16.39
CA ASP A 161 -10.79 -10.57 -17.34
C ASP A 161 -10.31 -10.82 -18.79
N GLY A 162 -9.01 -10.97 -19.03
CA GLY A 162 -8.49 -11.33 -20.37
C GLY A 162 -8.57 -10.22 -21.41
N GLY A 163 -8.87 -8.98 -21.02
CA GLY A 163 -8.93 -7.83 -21.93
C GLY A 163 -7.54 -7.45 -22.43
N ALA A 164 -7.25 -7.83 -23.67
CA ALA A 164 -6.17 -7.28 -24.49
C ALA A 164 -6.62 -6.00 -25.20
#